data_AF-A0A437UJI1-F1
#
_entry.id   AF-A0A437UJI1-F1
#
_cell.length_a   1.000
_cell.length_b   1.000
_cell.length_c   1.000
_cell.angle_alpha   90.00
_cell.angle_beta   90.00
_cell.angle_gamma   90.00
#
_symmetry.space_group_name_H-M   'P 1'
#
loop_
_entity.id
_entity.type
_entity.pdbx_description
1 polymer ?
#
loop_
_entity_poly.entity_id
_entity_poly.type
_entity_poly.pdbx_seq_one_letter_code
_entity_poly.pdbx_strand_id
1 'polypeptide(L)'
;MKDFNEVILTIEVQKGLGKAYKKAIETENSTQWKQNPIYNSNKELISNELKPVWNGNHASVNVVEGTAKDQLTISIISHTLPNLLETTSWYERMGAKAVYKKTIKKRND
;
A
#
# COMPACT_ATOMS: atom_id res chain seq x y z
N MET A 1 -14.92 -10.20 0.90
CA MET A 1 -14.37 -10.36 2.26
C MET A 1 -14.86 -9.26 3.20
N LYS A 2 -15.02 -9.51 4.51
CA LYS A 2 -15.45 -8.50 5.51
C LYS A 2 -14.32 -8.03 6.44
N ASP A 3 -13.09 -8.43 6.14
CA ASP A 3 -11.90 -8.23 6.98
C ASP A 3 -10.90 -7.21 6.40
N PHE A 4 -11.10 -6.82 5.13
CA PHE A 4 -10.33 -5.78 4.47
C PHE A 4 -11.19 -4.62 3.99
N ASN A 5 -10.62 -3.42 4.12
CA ASN A 5 -10.99 -2.25 3.34
C ASN A 5 -10.23 -2.31 2.01
N GLU A 6 -10.86 -1.87 0.93
CA GLU A 6 -10.37 -2.02 -0.43
C GLU A 6 -10.53 -0.70 -1.20
N VAL A 7 -9.54 -0.35 -2.02
CA VAL A 7 -9.65 0.73 -3.01
C VAL A 7 -8.98 0.30 -4.31
N ILE A 8 -9.52 0.72 -5.44
CA ILE A 8 -8.87 0.60 -6.75
C ILE A 8 -8.69 2.00 -7.32
N LEU A 9 -7.46 2.31 -7.69
CA LEU A 9 -7.02 3.58 -8.24
C LEU A 9 -6.51 3.37 -9.68
N THR A 10 -6.69 4.37 -10.52
CA THR A 10 -6.11 4.39 -11.88
C THR A 10 -5.25 5.63 -12.08
N ILE A 11 -4.11 5.48 -12.74
CA ILE A 11 -3.21 6.59 -13.11
C ILE A 11 -2.49 6.27 -14.43
N GLU A 12 -2.22 7.29 -15.24
CA GLU A 12 -1.43 7.16 -16.46
C GLU A 12 0.02 7.58 -16.20
N VAL A 13 0.96 6.83 -16.77
CA VAL A 13 2.40 7.12 -16.71
C VAL A 13 3.00 7.16 -18.11
N GLN A 14 4.21 7.69 -18.25
CA GLN A 14 4.90 7.68 -19.53
C GLN A 14 5.07 6.25 -20.05
N LYS A 15 4.92 6.08 -21.36
CA LYS A 15 5.09 4.80 -22.03
C LYS A 15 6.43 4.16 -21.67
N GLY A 16 6.41 2.86 -21.36
CA GLY A 16 7.59 2.07 -21.00
C GLY A 16 7.95 2.15 -19.52
N LEU A 17 7.33 3.04 -18.74
CA LEU A 17 7.56 3.13 -17.29
C LEU A 17 6.58 2.28 -16.48
N GLY A 18 5.51 1.75 -17.07
CA GLY A 18 4.44 1.07 -16.33
C GLY A 18 4.95 -0.05 -15.41
N LYS A 19 5.87 -0.90 -15.90
CA LYS A 19 6.48 -1.98 -15.11
C LYS A 19 7.39 -1.47 -13.98
N ALA A 20 8.11 -0.37 -14.20
CA ALA A 20 8.95 0.24 -13.17
C ALA A 20 8.08 0.80 -12.02
N TYR A 21 6.99 1.51 -12.36
CA TYR A 21 6.03 1.99 -11.38
C TYR A 21 5.33 0.86 -10.64
N LYS A 22 4.89 -0.20 -11.34
CA LYS A 22 4.34 -1.42 -10.70
C LYS A 22 5.29 -1.92 -9.62
N LYS A 23 6.55 -2.14 -9.95
CA LYS A 23 7.54 -2.68 -9.00
C LYS A 23 7.75 -1.74 -7.81
N ALA A 24 7.87 -0.43 -8.04
CA ALA A 24 8.04 0.54 -6.97
C ALA A 24 6.85 0.56 -5.99
N ILE A 25 5.63 0.63 -6.53
CA ILE A 25 4.39 0.69 -5.73
C ILE A 25 4.16 -0.59 -4.94
N GLU A 26 4.33 -1.75 -5.58
CA GLU A 26 4.17 -3.06 -4.91
C GLU A 26 5.23 -3.23 -3.81
N THR A 27 6.46 -2.77 -4.04
CA THR A 27 7.53 -2.83 -3.03
C THR A 27 7.24 -1.91 -1.84
N GLU A 28 6.80 -0.68 -2.08
CA GLU A 28 6.43 0.29 -1.03
C GLU A 28 5.30 -0.24 -0.11
N ASN A 29 4.37 -0.99 -0.69
CA ASN A 29 3.23 -1.61 0.00
C ASN A 29 3.47 -3.10 0.32
N SER A 30 4.73 -3.54 0.35
CA SER A 30 5.10 -4.89 0.78
C SER A 30 5.67 -4.88 2.19
N THR A 31 5.78 -6.07 2.78
CA THR A 31 6.41 -6.30 4.07
C THR A 31 7.84 -5.76 4.06
N GLN A 32 8.13 -4.82 4.97
CA GLN A 32 9.45 -4.21 5.09
C GLN A 32 10.24 -4.88 6.20
N TRP A 33 11.53 -5.11 5.98
CA TRP A 33 12.43 -5.57 7.03
C TRP A 33 12.79 -4.39 7.93
N LYS A 34 12.46 -4.49 9.23
CA LYS A 34 12.82 -3.48 10.22
C LYS A 34 13.62 -4.12 11.35
N GLN A 35 14.65 -3.40 11.79
CA GLN A 35 15.27 -3.67 13.08
C GLN A 35 14.26 -3.30 14.17
N ASN A 36 14.01 -4.22 15.10
CA ASN A 36 13.12 -4.01 16.22
C ASN A 36 13.91 -4.08 17.53
N PRO A 37 14.64 -3.02 17.91
CA PRO A 37 15.43 -3.01 19.12
C PRO A 37 14.51 -3.03 20.35
N ILE A 38 14.58 -4.12 21.11
CA ILE A 38 13.87 -4.33 22.37
C ILE A 38 14.86 -4.09 23.49
N TYR A 39 14.53 -3.18 24.41
CA TYR A 39 15.34 -2.86 25.58
C TYR A 39 14.68 -3.37 26.86
N ASN A 40 15.48 -3.69 27.89
CA ASN A 40 14.97 -3.97 29.23
C ASN A 40 14.64 -2.66 29.98
N SER A 41 14.14 -2.79 31.21
CA SER A 41 13.85 -1.65 32.09
C SER A 41 15.08 -0.77 32.37
N ASN A 42 16.28 -1.32 32.26
CA ASN A 42 17.56 -0.62 32.47
C ASN A 42 18.10 0.01 31.17
N LYS A 43 17.33 -0.01 30.07
CA LYS A 43 17.73 0.46 28.72
C LYS A 43 18.86 -0.34 28.08
N GLU A 44 19.11 -1.57 28.52
CA GLU A 44 20.06 -2.47 27.87
C GLU A 44 19.36 -3.22 26.73
N LEU A 45 20.04 -3.39 25.61
CA LEU A 45 19.49 -4.05 24.42
C LEU A 45 19.32 -5.56 24.69
N ILE A 46 18.09 -6.07 24.62
CA ILE A 46 17.76 -7.49 24.76
C ILE A 46 17.72 -8.19 23.40
N SER A 47 17.19 -7.53 22.37
CA SER A 47 17.06 -8.10 21.03
C SER A 47 17.06 -7.00 19.98
N ASN A 48 17.68 -7.25 18.84
CA ASN A 48 17.61 -6.37 17.67
C ASN A 48 17.41 -7.18 16.38
N GLU A 49 16.64 -8.26 16.47
CA GLU A 49 16.38 -9.13 15.33
C GLU A 49 15.69 -8.37 14.20
N LEU A 50 16.16 -8.61 12.98
CA LEU A 50 15.50 -8.11 11.77
C LEU A 50 14.21 -8.91 11.57
N LYS A 51 13.05 -8.24 11.63
CA LYS A 51 11.75 -8.89 11.45
C LYS A 51 11.00 -8.29 10.26
N PRO A 52 10.27 -9.13 9.50
CA PRO A 52 9.39 -8.63 8.47
C PRO A 52 8.18 -7.98 9.13
N VAL A 53 7.98 -6.68 8.92
CA VAL A 53 6.86 -5.90 9.45
C VAL A 53 5.96 -5.49 8.30
N TRP A 54 4.69 -5.85 8.41
CA TRP A 54 3.69 -5.41 7.45
C TRP A 54 3.13 -4.04 7.88
N ASN A 55 3.18 -3.06 6.98
CA ASN A 55 2.73 -1.69 7.26
C ASN A 55 1.18 -1.54 7.30
N GLY A 56 0.46 -2.64 7.11
CA GLY A 56 -1.00 -2.71 7.15
C GLY A 56 -1.68 -2.50 5.80
N ASN A 57 -0.93 -2.26 4.72
CA ASN A 57 -1.45 -2.18 3.35
C ASN A 57 -0.78 -3.23 2.46
N HIS A 58 -1.52 -3.78 1.52
CA HIS A 58 -0.96 -4.54 0.41
C HIS A 58 -1.46 -3.93 -0.90
N ALA A 59 -0.56 -3.73 -1.86
CA ALA A 59 -0.90 -3.23 -3.18
C ALA A 59 -0.53 -4.24 -4.26
N SER A 60 -1.40 -4.35 -5.26
CA SER A 60 -1.13 -5.05 -6.52
C SER A 60 -1.41 -4.09 -7.67
N VAL A 61 -0.50 -4.03 -8.63
CA VAL A 61 -0.59 -3.10 -9.77
C VAL A 61 -0.69 -3.88 -11.07
N ASN A 62 -1.76 -3.66 -11.82
CA ASN A 62 -1.85 -4.09 -13.21
C ASN A 62 -1.36 -2.98 -14.14
N VAL A 63 -0.66 -3.36 -15.21
CA VAL A 63 -0.13 -2.44 -16.22
C VAL A 63 -0.75 -2.79 -17.56
N VAL A 64 -1.39 -1.81 -18.20
CA VAL A 64 -1.80 -1.89 -19.60
C VAL A 64 -0.90 -0.96 -20.39
N GLU A 65 -0.01 -1.53 -21.20
CA GLU A 65 0.89 -0.76 -22.06
C GLU A 65 0.09 -0.15 -23.22
N GLY A 66 0.22 1.17 -23.40
CA GLY A 66 -0.51 1.91 -24.42
C GLY A 66 0.39 2.48 -25.51
N THR A 67 -0.23 3.12 -26.49
CA THR A 67 0.49 3.70 -27.63
C THR A 67 1.27 4.96 -27.25
N ALA A 68 0.68 5.82 -26.41
CA ALA A 68 1.27 7.08 -25.93
C ALA A 68 1.60 7.09 -24.42
N LYS A 69 0.81 6.38 -23.60
CA LYS A 69 0.95 6.28 -22.15
C LYS A 69 0.67 4.85 -21.70
N ASP A 70 1.26 4.44 -20.59
CA ASP A 70 0.88 3.21 -19.92
C ASP A 70 -0.15 3.53 -18.84
N GLN A 71 -1.17 2.69 -18.70
CA GLN A 71 -2.18 2.83 -17.66
C GLN A 71 -1.90 1.86 -16.52
N LEU A 72 -1.88 2.39 -15.30
CA LEU A 72 -1.77 1.61 -14.07
C LEU A 72 -3.14 1.47 -13.42
N THR A 73 -3.46 0.26 -12.96
CA THR A 73 -4.57 -0.02 -12.05
C THR A 73 -3.99 -0.53 -10.74
N ILE A 74 -4.05 0.28 -9.69
CA ILE A 74 -3.48 0.02 -8.37
C ILE A 74 -4.62 -0.46 -7.46
N SER A 75 -4.58 -1.71 -7.05
CA SER A 75 -5.53 -2.29 -6.08
C SER A 75 -4.87 -2.32 -4.71
N ILE A 76 -5.46 -1.69 -3.71
CA ILE A 76 -4.93 -1.65 -2.34
C ILE A 76 -5.95 -2.26 -1.39
N ILE A 77 -5.48 -3.14 -0.52
CA ILE A 77 -6.24 -3.68 0.61
C ILE A 77 -5.57 -3.31 1.93
N SER A 78 -6.39 -3.10 2.96
CA SER A 78 -5.91 -2.75 4.30
C SER A 78 -6.85 -3.28 5.38
N HIS A 79 -6.30 -3.77 6.49
CA HIS A 79 -7.12 -4.12 7.66
C HIS A 79 -7.69 -2.88 8.35
N THR A 80 -6.98 -1.75 8.31
CA THR A 80 -7.41 -0.53 9.01
C THR A 80 -7.90 0.50 8.01
N LEU A 81 -9.05 1.10 8.31
CA LEU A 81 -9.59 2.16 7.46
C LEU A 81 -8.65 3.38 7.38
N PRO A 82 -8.03 3.86 8.48
CA PRO A 82 -7.10 4.99 8.40
C PRO A 82 -5.92 4.76 7.45
N ASN A 83 -5.27 3.59 7.49
CA ASN A 83 -4.14 3.29 6.61
C ASN A 83 -4.57 3.28 5.14
N LEU A 84 -5.74 2.72 4.84
CA LEU A 84 -6.27 2.76 3.47
C LEU A 84 -6.50 4.20 3.01
N LEU A 85 -7.13 5.03 3.83
CA LEU A 85 -7.48 6.41 3.48
C LEU A 85 -6.24 7.30 3.29
N GLU A 86 -5.25 7.16 4.16
CA GLU A 86 -3.99 7.90 4.05
C GLU A 86 -3.26 7.58 2.74
N THR A 87 -3.08 6.29 2.45
CA THR A 87 -2.43 5.84 1.21
C THR A 87 -3.24 6.21 -0.03
N THR A 88 -4.57 6.07 0.02
CA THR A 88 -5.45 6.52 -1.07
C THR A 88 -5.26 8.01 -1.35
N SER A 89 -5.30 8.84 -0.31
CA SER A 89 -5.16 10.29 -0.42
C SER A 89 -3.79 10.69 -0.97
N TRP A 90 -2.73 9.93 -0.65
CA TRP A 90 -1.41 10.14 -1.20
C TRP A 90 -1.38 9.90 -2.72
N TYR A 91 -1.91 8.77 -3.20
CA TYR A 91 -1.97 8.48 -4.64
C TYR A 91 -2.88 9.47 -5.40
N GLU A 92 -3.99 9.89 -4.79
CA GLU A 92 -4.86 10.92 -5.37
C GLU A 92 -4.13 12.26 -5.54
N ARG A 93 -3.32 12.68 -4.56
CA ARG A 93 -2.45 13.87 -4.70
C ARG A 93 -1.41 13.73 -5.81
N MET A 94 -0.97 12.51 -6.11
CA MET A 94 -0.05 12.22 -7.22
C MET A 94 -0.77 12.10 -8.58
N GLY A 95 -2.09 12.33 -8.62
CA GLY A 95 -2.88 12.34 -9.85
C GLY A 95 -3.63 11.04 -10.15
N ALA A 96 -3.62 10.06 -9.25
CA ALA A 96 -4.45 8.88 -9.39
C ALA A 96 -5.93 9.20 -9.12
N LYS A 97 -6.83 8.40 -9.67
CA LYS A 97 -8.28 8.53 -9.46
C LYS A 97 -8.84 7.25 -8.86
N ALA A 98 -9.57 7.35 -7.76
CA ALA A 98 -10.26 6.20 -7.18
C ALA A 98 -11.48 5.84 -8.05
N VAL A 99 -11.52 4.60 -8.53
CA VAL A 99 -12.63 4.07 -9.36
C VAL A 99 -13.50 3.07 -8.60
N TYR A 100 -13.00 2.55 -7.48
CA TYR A 100 -13.75 1.69 -6.57
C TYR A 100 -13.25 1.88 -5.15
N LYS A 101 -14.18 1.81 -4.20
CA LYS A 101 -13.87 1.86 -2.77
C LYS A 101 -14.88 1.05 -1.98
N LYS A 102 -14.39 0.24 -1.05
CA LYS A 102 -15.20 -0.51 -0.10
C LYS A 102 -14.56 -0.44 1.28
N THR A 103 -15.36 -0.10 2.27
CA THR A 103 -14.92 0.04 3.65
C THR A 103 -15.78 -0.83 4.56
N ILE A 104 -15.18 -1.33 5.63
CA ILE A 104 -15.90 -2.08 6.64
C ILE A 104 -16.56 -1.06 7.57
N LYS A 105 -17.90 -1.10 7.63
CA LYS A 105 -18.62 -0.36 8.69
C LYS A 105 -18.32 -1.04 10.02
N LYS A 106 -17.77 -0.31 10.99
CA LYS A 106 -17.81 -0.77 12.38
C LYS A 106 -19.28 -0.94 12.76
N ARG A 107 -19.66 -2.12 13.25
CA ARG A 107 -20.91 -2.24 14.00
C ARG A 107 -20.68 -1.47 15.29
N ASN A 108 -21.56 -0.50 15.54
CA ASN A 108 -21.68 0.06 16.87
C ASN A 108 -22.56 -0.95 17.61
N ASP A 109 -21.91 -1.78 18.41
CA ASP A 109 -22.54 -2.74 19.30
C ASP A 109 -23.04 -2.01 20.55
#